data_AF-A0A447PD80-F1
#
_entry.id   AF-A0A447PD80-F1
#
_cell.length_a   1.000
_cell.length_b   1.000
_cell.length_c   1.000
_cell.angle_alpha   90.00
_cell.angle_beta   90.00
_cell.angle_gamma   90.00
#
_symmetry.space_group_name_H-M   'P 1'
#
loop_
_entity.id
_entity.type
_entity.pdbx_description
1 polymer ?
#
loop_
_entity_poly.entity_id
_entity_poly.type
_entity_poly.pdbx_seq_one_letter_code
_entity_poly.pdbx_strand_id
1 'polypeptide(L)'
;MKNKSIPQAASPLASWLSYLENLHSKSIDLGLERVSQVAARLDILKPAPFVFTVAGTNGKGTTCRTLESVLIAAGYRVGVYSSPHLVRYTSACACRGKN
;
A
#
# COMPACT_ATOMS: atom_id res chain seq x y z
N MET A 1 -11.83 -27.36 -9.28
CA MET A 1 -10.58 -26.85 -8.66
C MET A 1 -9.80 -26.13 -9.75
N LYS A 2 -9.89 -24.79 -9.85
CA LYS A 2 -9.16 -24.06 -10.90
C LYS A 2 -7.70 -23.93 -10.46
N ASN A 3 -6.80 -24.59 -11.17
CA ASN A 3 -5.35 -24.34 -11.12
C ASN A 3 -5.13 -22.86 -11.49
N LYS A 4 -5.08 -21.97 -10.50
CA LYS A 4 -4.72 -20.57 -10.71
C LYS A 4 -3.20 -20.49 -10.61
N SER A 5 -2.56 -20.36 -11.77
CA SER A 5 -1.12 -20.12 -11.86
C SER A 5 -0.73 -18.91 -11.00
N ILE A 6 0.33 -19.07 -10.23
CA ILE A 6 0.92 -17.98 -9.46
C ILE A 6 1.42 -16.94 -10.48
N PRO A 7 0.98 -15.68 -10.41
CA PRO A 7 1.47 -14.65 -11.33
C PRO A 7 2.98 -14.45 -11.14
N GLN A 8 3.67 -14.17 -12.24
CA GLN A 8 5.10 -13.90 -12.26
C GLN A 8 5.35 -12.39 -12.28
N ALA A 9 6.61 -11.97 -12.11
CA ALA A 9 6.98 -10.55 -12.12
C ALA A 9 6.58 -9.82 -13.43
N ALA A 10 6.57 -10.53 -14.56
CA ALA A 10 6.14 -10.00 -15.85
C ALA A 10 4.62 -10.06 -16.09
N SER A 11 3.83 -10.62 -15.16
CA SER A 11 2.39 -10.73 -15.33
C SER A 11 1.69 -9.37 -15.21
N PRO A 12 0.60 -9.13 -15.97
CA PRO A 12 -0.17 -7.89 -15.87
C PRO A 12 -0.68 -7.63 -14.45
N LEU A 13 -0.84 -6.35 -14.09
CA LEU A 13 -1.38 -5.93 -12.80
C LEU A 13 -2.75 -6.56 -12.51
N ALA A 14 -3.61 -6.69 -13.53
CA ALA A 14 -4.92 -7.32 -13.39
C ALA A 14 -4.84 -8.79 -12.93
N SER A 15 -3.82 -9.53 -13.37
CA SER A 15 -3.58 -10.92 -12.96
C SER A 15 -3.17 -11.00 -11.49
N TRP A 16 -2.32 -10.07 -11.03
CA TRP A 16 -1.94 -9.94 -9.62
C TRP A 16 -3.15 -9.59 -8.74
N LEU A 17 -3.98 -8.62 -9.15
CA LEU A 17 -5.18 -8.23 -8.41
C LEU A 17 -6.16 -9.41 -8.28
N SER A 18 -6.47 -10.10 -9.37
CA SER A 18 -7.37 -11.26 -9.35
C SER A 18 -6.82 -12.42 -8.52
N TYR A 19 -5.49 -12.59 -8.45
CA TYR A 19 -4.87 -13.57 -7.57
C TYR A 19 -5.05 -13.19 -6.10
N LEU A 20 -4.75 -11.94 -5.72
CA LEU A 20 -4.86 -11.45 -4.34
C LEU A 20 -6.29 -11.45 -3.81
N GLU A 21 -7.28 -11.05 -4.63
CA GLU A 21 -8.71 -11.07 -4.25
C GLU A 21 -9.22 -12.48 -3.91
N ASN A 22 -8.59 -13.52 -4.45
CA ASN A 22 -8.98 -14.91 -4.24
C ASN A 22 -8.09 -15.66 -3.24
N LEU A 23 -7.05 -15.00 -2.69
CA LEU A 23 -6.06 -15.64 -1.81
C LEU A 23 -6.53 -15.77 -0.35
N HIS A 24 -7.36 -14.83 0.13
CA HIS A 24 -7.86 -14.83 1.49
C HIS A 24 -9.34 -15.24 1.56
N SER A 25 -9.63 -16.36 2.22
CA SER A 25 -10.99 -16.86 2.48
C SER A 25 -11.69 -16.18 3.66
N LYS A 26 -11.04 -15.24 4.35
CA LYS A 26 -11.63 -14.39 5.40
C LYS A 26 -11.41 -12.91 5.04
N SER A 27 -12.50 -12.13 5.07
CA SER A 27 -12.52 -10.73 4.64
C SER A 27 -11.66 -9.80 5.50
N ILE A 28 -11.47 -10.11 6.79
CA ILE A 28 -10.63 -9.32 7.72
C ILE A 28 -10.02 -10.27 8.76
N ASP A 29 -8.69 -10.42 8.72
CA ASP A 29 -7.90 -11.10 9.75
C ASP A 29 -7.03 -10.05 10.43
N LEU A 30 -7.41 -9.61 11.63
CA LEU A 30 -6.80 -8.49 12.36
C LEU A 30 -5.49 -8.88 13.09
N GLY A 31 -4.78 -9.91 12.63
CA GLY A 31 -3.49 -10.33 13.17
C GLY A 31 -2.29 -9.71 12.44
N LEU A 32 -1.35 -9.12 13.19
CA LEU A 32 -0.11 -8.57 12.62
C LEU A 32 1.02 -9.61 12.48
N GLU A 33 0.87 -10.81 13.04
CA GLU A 33 1.95 -11.79 13.14
C GLU A 33 2.46 -12.26 11.78
N ARG A 34 1.54 -12.68 10.89
CA ARG A 34 1.88 -13.17 9.54
C ARG A 34 2.57 -12.09 8.70
N VAL A 35 2.01 -10.87 8.70
CA VAL A 35 2.55 -9.76 7.90
C VAL A 35 3.88 -9.24 8.47
N SER A 36 4.04 -9.22 9.80
CA SER A 36 5.31 -8.81 10.45
C SER A 36 6.46 -9.76 10.11
N GLN A 37 6.20 -11.08 10.08
CA GLN A 37 7.22 -12.06 9.68
C GLN A 37 7.68 -11.87 8.24
N VAL A 38 6.75 -11.58 7.32
CA VAL A 38 7.10 -11.30 5.91
C VAL A 38 7.85 -9.97 5.80
N ALA A 39 7.40 -8.93 6.49
CA ALA A 39 8.05 -7.61 6.48
C ALA A 39 9.48 -7.65 7.03
N ALA A 40 9.73 -8.45 8.07
CA ALA A 40 11.07 -8.68 8.60
C ALA A 40 11.97 -9.42 7.61
N ARG A 41 11.46 -10.44 6.92
CA ARG A 41 12.22 -11.19 5.89
C ARG A 41 12.56 -10.34 4.66
N LEU A 42 11.71 -9.37 4.33
CA LEU A 42 11.92 -8.45 3.22
C LEU A 42 12.69 -7.18 3.62
N ASP A 43 13.00 -7.00 4.90
CA ASP A 43 13.65 -5.82 5.47
C ASP A 43 12.92 -4.49 5.12
N ILE A 44 11.59 -4.49 5.20
CA ILE A 44 10.74 -3.34 4.84
C ILE A 44 10.08 -2.66 6.06
N LEU A 45 10.50 -2.99 7.28
CA LEU A 45 9.93 -2.42 8.50
C LEU A 45 10.24 -0.92 8.67
N LYS A 46 11.28 -0.42 8.01
CA LYS A 46 11.69 0.99 8.00
C LYS A 46 11.71 1.53 6.57
N PRO A 47 10.54 1.85 5.99
CA PRO A 47 10.46 2.28 4.58
C PRO A 47 11.10 3.65 4.31
N ALA A 48 11.26 4.48 5.34
CA ALA A 48 11.90 5.79 5.25
C ALA A 48 12.54 6.17 6.62
N PRO A 49 13.48 7.13 6.65
CA PRO A 49 14.05 7.65 7.90
C PRO A 49 13.00 8.30 8.82
N PHE A 50 11.90 8.80 8.25
CA PHE A 50 10.79 9.40 8.98
C PHE A 50 9.46 8.90 8.43
N VAL A 51 8.56 8.47 9.31
CA VAL A 51 7.26 7.87 8.94
C VAL A 51 6.14 8.53 9.74
N PHE A 52 5.14 9.05 9.04
CA PHE A 52 3.87 9.50 9.63
C PHE A 52 2.83 8.39 9.50
N THR A 53 2.22 7.98 10.61
CA THR A 53 1.07 7.05 10.62
C THR A 53 -0.19 7.83 10.97
N VAL A 54 -1.09 7.99 9.99
CA VAL A 54 -2.35 8.76 10.16
C VAL A 54 -3.53 7.81 10.30
N ALA A 55 -4.08 7.71 11.51
CA ALA A 55 -5.29 6.95 11.82
C ALA A 55 -6.51 7.87 12.03
N GLY A 56 -7.72 7.31 11.96
CA GLY A 56 -8.98 8.04 12.21
C GLY A 56 -10.11 7.58 11.32
N THR A 57 -11.35 7.97 11.63
CA THR A 57 -12.53 7.59 10.83
C THR A 57 -12.60 8.40 9.54
N ASN A 58 -12.43 9.72 9.64
CA ASN A 58 -12.52 10.67 8.53
C ASN A 58 -11.20 11.46 8.36
N GLY A 59 -11.00 12.06 7.18
CA GLY A 59 -9.91 13.02 6.96
C GLY A 59 -8.50 12.44 6.78
N LYS A 60 -8.29 11.12 6.92
CA LYS A 60 -6.97 10.49 6.72
C LYS A 60 -6.34 10.85 5.37
N GLY A 61 -7.11 10.72 4.30
CA GLY A 61 -6.65 11.01 2.94
C GLY A 61 -6.27 12.48 2.75
N THR A 62 -7.10 13.40 3.25
CA THR A 62 -6.84 14.84 3.16
C THR A 62 -5.64 15.24 4.01
N THR A 63 -5.49 14.69 5.21
CA THR A 63 -4.31 14.94 6.07
C THR A 63 -3.03 14.44 5.41
N CYS A 64 -3.03 13.21 4.87
CA CYS A 64 -1.87 12.68 4.15
C CYS A 64 -1.53 13.54 2.91
N ARG A 65 -2.54 14.04 2.18
CA ARG A 65 -2.34 14.90 1.00
C ARG A 65 -1.76 16.27 1.37
N THR A 66 -2.20 16.84 2.49
CA THR A 66 -1.65 18.09 3.02
C THR A 66 -0.19 17.89 3.43
N LEU A 67 0.11 16.83 4.18
CA LEU A 67 1.49 16.48 4.56
C LEU A 67 2.38 16.28 3.32
N GLU A 68 1.89 15.54 2.33
CA GLU A 68 2.60 15.33 1.06
C GLU A 68 2.92 16.65 0.37
N SER A 69 1.92 17.53 0.22
CA SER A 69 2.08 18.80 -0.49
C SER A 69 3.09 19.72 0.21
N VAL A 70 3.00 19.83 1.54
CA VAL A 70 3.92 20.66 2.34
C VAL A 70 5.34 20.10 2.30
N LEU A 71 5.52 18.79 2.47
CA LEU A 71 6.84 18.17 2.50
C LEU A 71 7.51 18.18 1.12
N ILE A 72 6.75 17.98 0.04
CA ILE A 72 7.27 18.15 -1.33
C ILE A 72 7.69 19.60 -1.56
N ALA A 73 6.87 20.58 -1.14
CA ALA A 73 7.21 22.00 -1.27
C ALA A 73 8.47 22.38 -0.47
N ALA A 74 8.69 21.72 0.67
CA ALA A 74 9.91 21.85 1.47
C ALA A 74 11.12 21.08 0.91
N GLY A 75 11.00 20.44 -0.27
CA GLY A 75 12.10 19.76 -0.96
C GLY A 75 12.33 18.30 -0.55
N TYR A 76 11.45 17.72 0.26
CA TYR A 76 11.57 16.31 0.67
C TYR A 76 11.05 15.34 -0.40
N ARG A 77 11.63 14.14 -0.40
CA ARG A 77 11.09 13.01 -1.17
C ARG A 77 10.01 12.31 -0.33
N VAL A 78 8.77 12.42 -0.76
CA VAL A 78 7.61 11.89 -0.03
C VAL A 78 7.00 10.71 -0.78
N GLY A 79 6.63 9.68 -0.01
CA GLY A 79 5.76 8.59 -0.45
C GLY A 79 4.48 8.57 0.40
N VAL A 80 3.33 8.31 -0.23
CA VAL A 80 2.03 8.24 0.47
C VAL A 80 1.38 6.90 0.21
N TYR A 81 1.00 6.20 1.28
CA TYR A 81 0.15 5.03 1.22
C TYR A 81 -1.27 5.38 1.68
N SER A 82 -2.28 5.18 0.82
CA SER A 82 -3.69 5.47 1.15
C SER A 82 -4.64 4.36 0.69
N SER A 83 -5.65 4.11 1.52
CA SER A 83 -6.73 3.14 1.27
C SER A 83 -8.05 3.73 1.80
N PRO A 84 -9.21 3.55 1.11
CA PRO A 84 -9.46 2.73 -0.08
C PRO A 84 -9.07 3.40 -1.42
N HIS A 85 -8.94 2.60 -2.48
CA HIS A 85 -8.63 3.08 -3.83
C HIS A 85 -9.93 3.45 -4.56
N LEU A 86 -10.11 4.73 -4.89
CA LEU A 86 -11.35 5.21 -5.54
C LEU A 86 -11.45 4.86 -7.04
N VAL A 87 -10.33 4.73 -7.76
CA VAL A 87 -10.36 4.54 -9.24
C VAL A 87 -9.28 3.59 -9.77
N ARG A 88 -8.06 3.59 -9.22
CA ARG A 88 -6.96 2.69 -9.64
C ARG A 88 -6.19 2.18 -8.44
N TYR A 89 -5.73 0.94 -8.49
CA TYR A 89 -4.85 0.39 -7.45
C TYR A 89 -3.51 1.15 -7.36
N THR A 90 -2.99 1.70 -8.47
CA THR A 90 -1.77 2.51 -8.45
C THR A 90 -1.91 3.79 -7.63
N SER A 91 -3.13 4.34 -7.46
CA SER A 91 -3.40 5.46 -6.56
C SER A 91 -3.20 5.12 -5.07
N ALA A 92 -2.97 3.86 -4.72
CA ALA A 92 -2.64 3.44 -3.36
C ALA A 92 -1.29 3.97 -2.88
N CYS A 93 -0.33 4.12 -3.80
CA CYS A 93 1.05 4.44 -3.51
C CYS A 93 1.53 5.56 -4.45
N ALA A 94 1.69 6.78 -3.93
CA ALA A 94 2.29 7.87 -4.68
C ALA A 94 3.75 8.07 -4.29
N CYS A 95 4.63 8.30 -5.26
CA CYS A 95 6.04 8.63 -5.04
C CYS A 95 6.34 9.95 -5.74
N ARG A 96 6.81 10.97 -4.99
CA ARG A 96 7.05 12.34 -5.52
C ARG A 96 5.81 12.99 -6.16
N GLY A 97 4.62 12.75 -5.62
CA GLY A 97 3.38 13.34 -6.12
C GLY A 97 2.89 12.79 -7.47
N LYS A 98 3.48 11.71 -7.99
CA LYS A 98 3.01 10.99 -9.18
C LYS A 98 2.48 9.59 -8.78
N ASN A 99 1.37 9.18 -9.41
CA ASN A 99 0.76 7.85 -9.30
C ASN A 99 1.42 6.84 -10.23
#